data_AF-A0A167FWP8-F1
#
_entry.id   AF-A0A167FWP8-F1
#
_cell.length_a   1.000
_cell.length_b   1.000
_cell.length_c   1.000
_cell.angle_alpha   90.00
_cell.angle_beta   90.00
_cell.angle_gamma   90.00
#
_symmetry.space_group_name_H-M   'P 1'
#
loop_
_entity.id
_entity.type
_entity.pdbx_description
1 polymer ?
#
loop_
_entity_poly.entity_id
_entity_poly.type
_entity_poly.pdbx_seq_one_letter_code
_entity_poly.pdbx_strand_id
1 'polypeptide(L)'
;MSSLSKSVAELANSNANLTQQCSELTDDINQLLLNVDNKVDTAFSKVRGEIKNTFEQVLYVNADQALGSDSNDGLSLQTPLKTIKAAVAKLVPGCFARIMLAANDVEHVCATVTVPDCSVIFSAYTEDDWQAIGLKMRFSGSIAFNTRGDNASISLELFGEFQKTILMAGNRLFENLGKAAFSLASDSASFPVVVFHRNTTGQFFPYFVAANYAKFSKIGLLTMSNVTFASHISNIAGETVYEPMPHIRLDTPPVGGAVLAVFNNVDMHCEQLSNPGVELATGCYLISKVTGLNHIAPPVAASS
;
A
#
# COMPACT_ATOMS: atom_id res chain seq x y z
N MET A 1 -90.11 20.51 11.58
CA MET A 1 -88.73 20.49 12.10
C MET A 1 -88.56 21.64 13.08
N SER A 2 -88.17 21.38 14.33
CA SER A 2 -87.91 22.42 15.33
C SER A 2 -86.56 23.10 15.05
N SER A 3 -86.35 24.34 15.53
CA SER A 3 -85.06 25.04 15.41
C SER A 3 -83.88 24.17 15.89
N LEU A 4 -84.11 23.38 16.95
CA LEU A 4 -83.16 22.43 17.50
C LEU A 4 -82.74 21.34 16.50
N SER A 5 -83.68 20.76 15.75
CA SER A 5 -83.36 19.72 14.75
C SER A 5 -82.48 20.23 13.61
N LYS A 6 -82.60 21.52 13.27
CA LYS A 6 -81.78 22.15 12.23
C LYS A 6 -80.35 22.37 12.72
N SER A 7 -80.19 22.89 13.94
CA SER A 7 -78.87 23.09 14.56
C SER A 7 -78.12 21.77 14.79
N VAL A 8 -78.82 20.68 15.15
CA VAL A 8 -78.19 19.35 15.28
C VAL A 8 -77.67 18.83 13.95
N ALA A 9 -78.42 19.02 12.86
CA ALA A 9 -77.99 18.61 11.52
C ALA A 9 -76.80 19.44 11.01
N GLU A 10 -76.78 20.75 11.28
CA GLU A 10 -75.65 21.63 10.97
C GLU A 10 -74.38 21.22 11.75
N LEU A 11 -74.52 20.88 13.03
CA LEU A 11 -73.40 20.39 13.84
C LEU A 11 -72.87 19.05 13.32
N ALA A 12 -73.76 18.13 12.95
CA ALA A 12 -73.38 16.83 12.41
C ALA A 12 -72.59 16.97 11.10
N ASN A 13 -73.03 17.86 10.21
CA ASN A 13 -72.33 18.17 8.97
C ASN A 13 -70.95 18.81 9.24
N SER A 14 -70.85 19.75 10.19
CA SER A 14 -69.57 20.37 10.57
C SER A 14 -68.60 19.35 11.15
N ASN A 15 -69.08 18.42 11.98
CA ASN A 15 -68.24 17.36 12.55
C ASN A 15 -67.76 16.37 11.49
N ALA A 16 -68.61 16.01 10.53
CA ALA A 16 -68.22 15.16 9.42
C ALA A 16 -67.12 15.82 8.56
N ASN A 17 -67.26 17.12 8.27
CA ASN A 17 -66.26 17.89 7.54
C ASN A 17 -64.92 17.97 8.29
N LEU A 18 -64.95 18.30 9.60
CA LEU A 18 -63.75 18.30 10.44
C LEU A 18 -63.05 16.93 10.47
N THR A 19 -63.83 15.85 10.56
CA THR A 19 -63.28 14.49 10.55
C THR A 19 -62.57 14.20 9.24
N GLN A 20 -63.17 14.59 8.11
CA GLN A 20 -62.55 14.43 6.79
C GLN A 20 -61.25 15.25 6.67
N GLN A 21 -61.26 16.52 7.07
CA GLN A 21 -60.07 17.37 7.05
C GLN A 21 -58.95 16.82 7.94
N CYS A 22 -59.29 16.24 9.10
CA CYS A 22 -58.31 15.59 9.96
C CYS A 22 -57.69 14.35 9.29
N SER A 23 -58.47 13.55 8.57
CA SER A 23 -57.97 12.40 7.81
C SER A 23 -57.04 12.84 6.68
N GLU A 24 -57.46 13.84 5.89
CA GLU A 24 -56.64 14.41 4.79
C GLU A 24 -55.31 14.97 5.32
N LEU A 25 -55.36 15.74 6.43
CA LEU A 25 -54.15 16.24 7.08
C LEU A 25 -53.25 15.11 7.59
N THR A 26 -53.83 14.03 8.12
CA THR A 26 -53.07 12.87 8.59
C THR A 26 -52.34 12.19 7.43
N ASP A 27 -53.01 12.02 6.30
CA ASP A 27 -52.42 11.43 5.10
C ASP A 27 -51.30 12.32 4.52
N ASP A 28 -51.52 13.64 4.46
CA ASP A 28 -50.50 14.60 4.02
C ASP A 28 -49.27 14.60 4.94
N ILE A 29 -49.46 14.55 6.26
CA ILE A 29 -48.37 14.44 7.23
C ILE A 29 -47.60 13.12 7.03
N ASN A 30 -48.31 12.00 6.85
CA ASN A 30 -47.66 10.70 6.61
C ASN A 30 -46.83 10.71 5.31
N GLN A 31 -47.34 11.31 4.23
CA GLN A 31 -46.59 11.47 2.99
C GLN A 31 -45.38 12.38 3.15
N LEU A 32 -45.51 13.47 3.93
CA LEU A 32 -44.39 14.37 4.20
C LEU A 32 -43.29 13.65 5.00
N LEU A 33 -43.67 12.88 6.03
CA LEU A 33 -42.74 12.09 6.83
C LEU A 33 -41.98 11.07 5.98
N LEU A 34 -42.68 10.31 5.12
CA LEU A 34 -42.03 9.38 4.19
C LEU A 34 -41.06 10.07 3.24
N ASN A 35 -41.42 11.24 2.73
CA ASN A 35 -40.53 12.03 1.86
C ASN A 35 -39.29 12.54 2.59
N VAL A 36 -39.43 12.92 3.87
CA VAL A 36 -38.30 13.33 4.71
C VAL A 36 -37.38 12.13 4.96
N ASP A 37 -37.93 10.99 5.36
CA ASP A 37 -37.15 9.77 5.62
C ASP A 37 -36.33 9.37 4.38
N ASN A 38 -36.96 9.30 3.21
CA ASN A 38 -36.28 8.98 1.95
C ASN A 38 -35.13 9.95 1.62
N LYS A 39 -35.32 11.26 1.87
CA LYS A 39 -34.28 12.28 1.64
C LYS A 39 -33.14 12.13 2.63
N VAL A 40 -33.44 11.85 3.90
CA VAL A 40 -32.46 11.63 4.96
C VAL A 40 -31.61 10.39 4.63
N ASP A 41 -32.24 9.27 4.27
CA ASP A 41 -31.53 8.04 3.89
C ASP A 41 -30.64 8.22 2.66
N THR A 42 -31.13 8.95 1.66
CA THR A 42 -30.35 9.29 0.46
C THR A 42 -29.13 10.15 0.82
N ALA A 43 -29.30 11.14 1.70
CA ALA A 43 -28.21 12.01 2.13
C ALA A 43 -27.16 11.23 2.93
N PHE A 44 -27.57 10.39 3.88
CA PHE A 44 -26.64 9.55 4.65
C PHE A 44 -25.89 8.56 3.78
N SER A 45 -26.56 7.96 2.79
CA SER A 45 -25.92 7.04 1.85
C SER A 45 -24.86 7.74 1.01
N LYS A 46 -25.14 8.96 0.53
CA LYS A 46 -24.16 9.78 -0.21
C LYS A 46 -22.97 10.15 0.68
N VAL A 47 -23.20 10.69 1.88
CA VAL A 47 -22.13 11.08 2.80
C VAL A 47 -21.24 9.88 3.15
N ARG A 48 -21.84 8.72 3.42
CA ARG A 48 -21.08 7.48 3.68
C ARG A 48 -20.22 7.09 2.48
N GLY A 49 -20.77 7.18 1.27
CA GLY A 49 -20.04 6.92 0.03
C GLY A 49 -18.84 7.84 -0.15
N GLU A 50 -19.03 9.15 0.02
CA GLU A 50 -17.97 10.16 -0.11
C GLU A 50 -16.86 9.99 0.94
N ILE A 51 -17.23 9.73 2.20
CA ILE A 51 -16.26 9.43 3.28
C ILE A 51 -15.44 8.21 2.89
N LYS A 52 -16.10 7.14 2.46
CA LYS A 52 -15.41 5.91 2.05
C LYS A 52 -14.45 6.18 0.89
N ASN A 53 -14.90 6.84 -0.17
CA ASN A 53 -14.07 7.16 -1.34
C ASN A 53 -12.89 8.09 -1.01
N THR A 54 -13.05 8.95 0.00
CA THR A 54 -11.97 9.84 0.46
C THR A 54 -10.90 9.06 1.21
N PHE A 55 -11.30 8.13 2.07
CA PHE A 55 -10.40 7.38 2.94
C PHE A 55 -9.89 6.06 2.34
N GLU A 56 -10.57 5.46 1.37
CA GLU A 56 -10.15 4.26 0.64
C GLU A 56 -9.98 4.61 -0.83
N GLN A 57 -8.73 4.84 -1.25
CA GLN A 57 -8.41 5.28 -2.62
C GLN A 57 -7.76 4.15 -3.41
N VAL A 58 -8.21 3.91 -4.63
CA VAL A 58 -7.52 3.03 -5.58
C VAL A 58 -7.10 3.88 -6.78
N LEU A 59 -5.81 3.90 -7.07
CA LEU A 59 -5.25 4.67 -8.17
C LEU A 59 -4.47 3.74 -9.11
N TYR A 60 -4.77 3.78 -10.39
CA TYR A 60 -4.10 3.01 -11.43
C TYR A 60 -2.98 3.84 -12.06
N VAL A 61 -1.83 3.22 -12.23
CA VAL A 61 -0.62 3.80 -12.84
C VAL A 61 -0.14 2.89 -13.95
N ASN A 62 0.00 3.44 -15.14
CA ASN A 62 0.58 2.77 -16.30
C ASN A 62 1.67 3.66 -16.90
N ALA A 63 2.92 3.21 -16.85
CA ALA A 63 4.06 3.97 -17.36
C ALA A 63 4.11 4.05 -18.90
N ASP A 64 3.31 3.23 -19.60
CA ASP A 64 3.17 3.29 -21.04
C ASP A 64 2.60 4.65 -21.48
N GLN A 65 3.35 5.37 -22.31
CA GLN A 65 2.95 6.70 -22.79
C GLN A 65 1.71 6.68 -23.70
N ALA A 66 1.38 5.54 -24.31
CA ALA A 66 0.17 5.40 -25.11
C ALA A 66 -1.10 5.25 -24.25
N LEU A 67 -0.96 4.78 -23.01
CA LEU A 67 -2.08 4.44 -22.13
C LEU A 67 -2.19 5.39 -20.93
N GLY A 68 -1.07 5.74 -20.30
CA GLY A 68 -1.01 6.56 -19.10
C GLY A 68 -0.80 8.04 -19.38
N SER A 69 -1.53 8.88 -18.64
CA SER A 69 -1.31 10.33 -18.60
C SER A 69 -1.46 10.87 -17.18
N ASP A 70 -0.55 11.73 -16.74
CA ASP A 70 -0.66 12.40 -15.44
C ASP A 70 -1.82 13.42 -15.37
N SER A 71 -2.44 13.74 -16.52
CA SER A 71 -3.69 14.51 -16.57
C SER A 71 -4.94 13.69 -16.22
N ASN A 72 -4.84 12.36 -16.19
CA ASN A 72 -5.97 11.48 -15.91
C ASN A 72 -6.38 11.55 -14.42
N ASP A 73 -7.56 11.03 -14.12
CA ASP A 73 -8.00 10.89 -12.73
C ASP A 73 -7.29 9.75 -11.99
N GLY A 74 -6.90 8.69 -12.72
CA GLY A 74 -6.28 7.49 -12.17
C GLY A 74 -7.27 6.53 -11.54
N LEU A 75 -8.58 6.74 -11.67
CA LEU A 75 -9.60 5.96 -10.96
C LEU A 75 -9.99 4.67 -11.69
N SER A 76 -9.51 4.48 -12.92
CA SER A 76 -9.78 3.31 -13.74
C SER A 76 -8.56 2.85 -14.53
N LEU A 77 -8.60 1.60 -15.01
CA LEU A 77 -7.59 1.00 -15.88
C LEU A 77 -7.52 1.71 -17.25
N GLN A 78 -8.63 2.29 -17.69
CA GLN A 78 -8.79 2.98 -18.98
C GLN A 78 -8.30 4.43 -18.94
N THR A 79 -8.25 5.02 -17.75
CA THR A 79 -7.73 6.37 -17.49
C THR A 79 -6.62 6.34 -16.43
N PRO A 80 -5.54 5.55 -16.62
CA PRO A 80 -4.51 5.43 -15.61
C PRO A 80 -3.61 6.66 -15.60
N LEU A 81 -3.03 6.95 -14.44
CA LEU A 81 -1.96 7.93 -14.31
C LEU A 81 -0.68 7.41 -14.97
N LYS A 82 0.21 8.30 -15.40
CA LYS A 82 1.47 7.88 -16.00
C LYS A 82 2.52 7.57 -14.94
N THR A 83 2.55 8.34 -13.85
CA THR A 83 3.63 8.29 -12.88
C THR A 83 3.15 8.00 -11.45
N ILE A 84 3.98 7.29 -10.69
CA ILE A 84 3.80 7.11 -9.24
C ILE A 84 3.72 8.47 -8.53
N LYS A 85 4.51 9.45 -8.99
CA LYS A 85 4.49 10.82 -8.44
C LYS A 85 3.10 11.44 -8.58
N ALA A 86 2.46 11.31 -9.73
CA ALA A 86 1.11 11.83 -9.94
C ALA A 86 0.06 11.09 -9.09
N ALA A 87 0.21 9.77 -8.91
CA ALA A 87 -0.65 9.01 -8.01
C ALA A 87 -0.52 9.47 -6.56
N VAL A 88 0.72 9.60 -6.05
CA VAL A 88 0.96 10.09 -4.69
C VAL A 88 0.44 11.52 -4.50
N ALA A 89 0.53 12.38 -5.51
CA ALA A 89 0.03 13.76 -5.44
C ALA A 89 -1.50 13.86 -5.29
N LYS A 90 -2.26 12.80 -5.60
CA LYS A 90 -3.72 12.75 -5.40
C LYS A 90 -4.13 12.24 -4.02
N LEU A 91 -3.21 11.68 -3.25
CA LEU A 91 -3.51 11.13 -1.93
C LEU A 91 -3.84 12.24 -0.93
N VAL A 92 -4.80 11.97 -0.05
CA VAL A 92 -5.16 12.88 1.05
C VAL A 92 -4.60 12.35 2.38
N PRO A 93 -4.17 13.23 3.30
CA PRO A 93 -3.76 12.80 4.64
C PRO A 93 -4.86 11.99 5.34
N GLY A 94 -4.47 10.92 6.02
CA GLY A 94 -5.35 9.99 6.72
C GLY A 94 -5.97 8.90 5.85
N CYS A 95 -5.73 8.89 4.54
CA CYS A 95 -6.27 7.84 3.68
C CYS A 95 -5.54 6.49 3.84
N PHE A 96 -6.20 5.46 3.34
CA PHE A 96 -5.63 4.19 2.97
C PHE A 96 -5.71 4.11 1.44
N ALA A 97 -4.57 4.02 0.78
CA ALA A 97 -4.47 4.04 -0.66
C ALA A 97 -3.88 2.74 -1.21
N ARG A 98 -4.44 2.25 -2.31
CA ARG A 98 -3.85 1.21 -3.14
C ARG A 98 -3.45 1.81 -4.49
N ILE A 99 -2.16 1.83 -4.78
CA ILE A 99 -1.61 2.23 -6.07
C ILE A 99 -1.37 0.96 -6.88
N MET A 100 -2.20 0.76 -7.90
CA MET A 100 -2.14 -0.36 -8.84
C MET A 100 -1.17 -0.01 -9.98
N LEU A 101 -0.07 -0.75 -10.08
CA LEU A 101 0.99 -0.58 -11.08
C LEU A 101 0.78 -1.58 -12.23
N ALA A 102 0.75 -1.07 -13.46
CA ALA A 102 0.65 -1.91 -14.64
C ALA A 102 1.88 -2.83 -14.77
N ALA A 103 1.68 -4.14 -14.84
CA ALA A 103 2.72 -5.13 -15.11
C ALA A 103 2.78 -5.49 -16.60
N ASN A 104 2.94 -4.49 -17.48
CA ASN A 104 2.99 -4.61 -18.95
C ASN A 104 4.42 -4.57 -19.52
N ASP A 105 5.41 -4.91 -18.71
CA ASP A 105 6.84 -4.92 -19.02
C ASP A 105 7.47 -3.53 -19.33
N VAL A 106 6.68 -2.46 -19.17
CA VAL A 106 7.13 -1.07 -19.23
C VAL A 106 7.66 -0.64 -17.86
N GLU A 107 8.76 0.12 -17.87
CA GLU A 107 9.45 0.51 -16.64
C GLU A 107 8.78 1.71 -15.94
N HIS A 108 8.35 1.49 -14.70
CA HIS A 108 7.89 2.54 -13.79
C HIS A 108 9.08 3.23 -13.14
N VAL A 109 9.35 4.47 -13.53
CA VAL A 109 10.42 5.28 -12.91
C VAL A 109 9.90 5.95 -11.64
N CYS A 110 10.49 5.60 -10.51
CA CYS A 110 10.25 6.21 -9.21
C CYS A 110 11.40 7.14 -8.84
N ALA A 111 11.17 8.45 -9.07
CA ALA A 111 12.00 9.50 -8.47
C ALA A 111 11.59 9.73 -7.00
N THR A 112 12.35 10.55 -6.28
CA THR A 112 12.01 10.88 -4.89
C THR A 112 10.61 11.50 -4.82
N VAL A 113 9.74 10.89 -4.02
CA VAL A 113 8.35 11.31 -3.81
C VAL A 113 8.02 11.24 -2.34
N THR A 114 7.32 12.25 -1.80
CA THR A 114 6.87 12.25 -0.40
C THR A 114 5.40 11.91 -0.32
N VAL A 115 5.10 10.79 0.31
CA VAL A 115 3.74 10.36 0.62
C VAL A 115 3.21 11.19 1.80
N PRO A 116 1.95 11.69 1.73
CA PRO A 116 1.32 12.35 2.88
C PRO A 116 1.14 11.37 4.05
N ASP A 117 0.59 11.82 5.19
CA ASP A 117 0.37 10.96 6.37
C ASP A 117 -0.74 9.94 6.10
N CYS A 118 -0.46 8.89 5.33
CA CYS A 118 -1.39 7.87 4.90
C CYS A 118 -0.72 6.50 4.80
N SER A 119 -1.53 5.44 4.78
CA SER A 119 -1.07 4.08 4.50
C SER A 119 -1.20 3.79 3.01
N VAL A 120 -0.14 3.27 2.39
CA VAL A 120 -0.10 3.03 0.95
C VAL A 120 0.32 1.59 0.65
N ILE A 121 -0.45 0.91 -0.18
CA ILE A 121 -0.11 -0.37 -0.76
C ILE A 121 0.16 -0.18 -2.25
N PHE A 122 1.34 -0.55 -2.70
CA PHE A 122 1.66 -0.70 -4.10
C PHE A 122 1.37 -2.15 -4.51
N SER A 123 0.48 -2.33 -5.47
CA SER A 123 0.13 -3.65 -6.01
C SER A 123 0.30 -3.65 -7.51
N ALA A 124 0.46 -4.83 -8.09
CA ALA A 124 0.50 -4.99 -9.54
C ALA A 124 -0.90 -5.31 -10.09
N TYR A 125 -1.15 -4.97 -11.36
CA TYR A 125 -2.27 -5.50 -12.13
C TYR A 125 -1.84 -5.90 -13.54
N THR A 126 -2.60 -6.80 -14.15
CA THR A 126 -2.40 -7.31 -15.51
C THR A 126 -3.68 -7.18 -16.32
N GLU A 127 -3.56 -7.04 -17.63
CA GLU A 127 -4.69 -7.16 -18.58
C GLU A 127 -4.38 -8.25 -19.61
N ASP A 128 -5.41 -8.93 -20.10
CA ASP A 128 -5.28 -10.12 -20.94
C ASP A 128 -4.70 -9.85 -22.33
N ASP A 129 -4.75 -8.59 -22.80
CA ASP A 129 -4.32 -8.17 -24.14
C ASP A 129 -2.85 -7.73 -24.20
N TRP A 130 -2.14 -7.71 -23.07
CA TRP A 130 -0.75 -7.31 -23.02
C TRP A 130 0.18 -8.37 -23.63
N GLN A 131 1.03 -7.95 -24.57
CA GLN A 131 1.96 -8.83 -25.27
C GLN A 131 3.09 -9.37 -24.38
N ALA A 132 3.41 -8.65 -23.30
CA ALA A 132 4.38 -9.05 -22.30
C ALA A 132 3.86 -8.69 -20.90
N ILE A 133 3.99 -9.63 -19.96
CA ILE A 133 3.57 -9.44 -18.57
C ILE A 133 4.81 -9.43 -17.69
N GLY A 134 5.03 -8.32 -17.01
CA GLY A 134 6.16 -8.11 -16.13
C GLY A 134 6.08 -6.76 -15.44
N LEU A 135 6.46 -6.69 -14.17
CA LEU A 135 6.57 -5.43 -13.45
C LEU A 135 8.04 -5.02 -13.36
N LYS A 136 8.39 -3.88 -13.95
CA LYS A 136 9.71 -3.25 -13.81
C LYS A 136 9.57 -1.92 -13.09
N MET A 137 10.26 -1.78 -11.96
CA MET A 137 10.33 -0.52 -11.20
C MET A 137 11.77 -0.05 -11.14
N ARG A 138 12.05 1.19 -11.56
CA ARG A 138 13.37 1.81 -11.42
C ARG A 138 13.31 2.94 -10.40
N PHE A 139 13.95 2.73 -9.25
CA PHE A 139 14.10 3.71 -8.20
C PHE A 139 15.36 4.54 -8.46
N SER A 140 15.17 5.75 -8.98
CA SER A 140 16.20 6.79 -9.06
C SER A 140 16.26 7.65 -7.79
N GLY A 141 15.21 7.59 -6.97
CA GLY A 141 15.13 8.17 -5.63
C GLY A 141 14.38 7.25 -4.66
N SER A 142 13.86 7.81 -3.57
CA SER A 142 13.13 7.10 -2.52
C SER A 142 11.66 7.54 -2.43
N ILE A 143 10.78 6.62 -2.06
CA ILE A 143 9.45 6.97 -1.55
C ILE A 143 9.63 7.39 -0.09
N ALA A 144 9.67 8.69 0.15
CA ALA A 144 9.76 9.28 1.48
C ALA A 144 8.38 9.37 2.13
N PHE A 145 8.31 9.26 3.46
CA PHE A 145 7.05 9.32 4.18
C PHE A 145 7.20 10.11 5.46
N ASN A 146 6.27 11.03 5.66
CA ASN A 146 6.19 11.90 6.83
C ASN A 146 5.10 11.35 7.76
N THR A 147 5.43 10.29 8.50
CA THR A 147 4.46 9.61 9.36
C THR A 147 4.53 10.22 10.76
N ARG A 148 3.73 11.26 10.97
CA ARG A 148 3.50 11.81 12.31
C ARG A 148 2.57 10.91 13.14
N GLY A 149 1.80 10.03 12.49
CA GLY A 149 0.89 9.08 13.14
C GLY A 149 1.51 7.71 13.49
N ASP A 150 0.81 6.96 14.35
CA ASP A 150 1.24 5.64 14.87
C ASP A 150 0.86 4.44 13.97
N ASN A 151 0.13 4.65 12.86
CA ASN A 151 -0.48 3.57 12.06
C ASN A 151 -0.19 3.63 10.54
N ALA A 152 0.77 4.44 10.09
CA ALA A 152 1.11 4.49 8.67
C ALA A 152 1.92 3.24 8.27
N SER A 153 1.52 2.60 7.17
CA SER A 153 2.22 1.44 6.60
C SER A 153 2.48 1.64 5.12
N ILE A 154 3.63 1.14 4.66
CA ILE A 154 3.93 1.05 3.24
C ILE A 154 4.21 -0.40 2.86
N SER A 155 3.45 -0.90 1.89
CA SER A 155 3.55 -2.29 1.46
C SER A 155 3.71 -2.35 -0.04
N LEU A 156 4.68 -3.12 -0.52
CA LEU A 156 4.78 -3.55 -1.91
C LEU A 156 4.27 -4.99 -1.97
N GLU A 157 3.00 -5.13 -2.29
CA GLU A 157 2.30 -6.42 -2.48
C GLU A 157 2.30 -6.73 -3.97
N LEU A 158 3.45 -7.18 -4.47
CA LEU A 158 3.66 -7.45 -5.89
C LEU A 158 3.26 -8.91 -6.17
N PHE A 159 1.96 -9.13 -6.25
CA PHE A 159 1.37 -10.46 -6.40
C PHE A 159 1.11 -10.82 -7.86
N GLY A 160 1.15 -12.11 -8.16
CA GLY A 160 0.85 -12.70 -9.47
C GLY A 160 2.01 -13.51 -10.07
N GLU A 161 1.71 -14.29 -11.11
CA GLU A 161 2.64 -15.23 -11.75
C GLU A 161 3.36 -14.59 -12.96
N PHE A 162 4.16 -13.56 -12.69
CA PHE A 162 4.95 -12.86 -13.71
C PHE A 162 6.25 -12.30 -13.13
N GLN A 163 7.19 -11.91 -14.00
CA GLN A 163 8.48 -11.37 -13.59
C GLN A 163 8.35 -10.03 -12.87
N LYS A 164 9.02 -9.87 -11.73
CA LYS A 164 8.97 -8.66 -10.89
C LYS A 164 10.39 -8.19 -10.60
N THR A 165 10.73 -7.01 -11.11
CA THR A 165 12.08 -6.48 -11.07
C THR A 165 12.08 -5.08 -10.47
N ILE A 166 12.86 -4.89 -9.42
CA ILE A 166 13.13 -3.58 -8.81
C ILE A 166 14.59 -3.23 -9.06
N LEU A 167 14.85 -2.18 -9.84
CA LEU A 167 16.17 -1.63 -10.09
C LEU A 167 16.40 -0.42 -9.20
N MET A 168 17.46 -0.46 -8.40
CA MET A 168 17.83 0.62 -7.49
C MET A 168 19.09 1.33 -8.00
N ALA A 169 18.99 2.64 -8.21
CA ALA A 169 20.14 3.51 -8.51
C ALA A 169 20.83 4.04 -7.24
N GLY A 170 20.16 3.98 -6.10
CA GLY A 170 20.69 4.29 -4.77
C GLY A 170 20.42 3.18 -3.78
N ASN A 171 20.79 3.37 -2.52
CA ASN A 171 20.75 2.33 -1.49
C ASN A 171 19.42 2.21 -0.71
N ARG A 172 18.32 2.83 -1.18
CA ARG A 172 17.00 2.80 -0.51
C ARG A 172 15.83 2.86 -1.49
N LEU A 173 14.75 2.16 -1.16
CA LEU A 173 13.44 2.27 -1.81
C LEU A 173 12.55 3.29 -1.09
N PHE A 174 12.72 3.37 0.22
CA PHE A 174 11.87 4.03 1.20
C PHE A 174 12.74 4.95 2.04
N GLU A 175 12.22 6.13 2.37
CA GLU A 175 12.85 7.04 3.32
C GLU A 175 11.88 7.34 4.44
N ASN A 176 12.13 6.71 5.58
CA ASN A 176 11.31 6.88 6.76
C ASN A 176 11.63 8.19 7.48
N LEU A 177 10.70 9.15 7.48
CA LEU A 177 10.81 10.38 8.28
C LEU A 177 10.04 10.28 9.62
N GLY A 178 9.50 9.10 9.96
CA GLY A 178 8.65 8.87 11.15
C GLY A 178 8.58 7.41 11.63
N LYS A 179 7.41 6.95 12.09
CA LYS A 179 7.13 5.55 12.46
C LYS A 179 6.33 4.88 11.35
N ALA A 180 6.88 3.88 10.66
CA ALA A 180 6.11 3.10 9.70
C ALA A 180 6.54 1.64 9.71
N ALA A 181 5.59 0.76 9.39
CA ALA A 181 5.88 -0.62 9.01
C ALA A 181 6.11 -0.68 7.50
N PHE A 182 7.12 -1.44 7.09
CA PHE A 182 7.41 -1.68 5.68
C PHE A 182 7.31 -3.17 5.37
N SER A 183 6.63 -3.49 4.27
CA SER A 183 6.62 -4.84 3.72
C SER A 183 6.93 -4.87 2.22
N LEU A 184 7.69 -5.88 1.79
CA LEU A 184 7.91 -6.23 0.38
C LEU A 184 7.60 -7.71 0.20
N ALA A 185 6.60 -8.03 -0.60
CA ALA A 185 6.14 -9.39 -0.75
C ALA A 185 5.78 -9.74 -2.19
N SER A 186 6.13 -10.97 -2.58
CA SER A 186 5.42 -11.71 -3.61
C SER A 186 4.67 -12.89 -2.99
N ASP A 187 3.57 -13.29 -3.60
CA ASP A 187 2.85 -14.52 -3.32
C ASP A 187 3.42 -15.72 -4.09
N SER A 188 4.24 -15.47 -5.12
CA SER A 188 4.84 -16.50 -5.96
C SER A 188 6.28 -16.81 -5.57
N ALA A 189 6.56 -18.07 -5.24
CA ALA A 189 7.93 -18.56 -5.05
C ALA A 189 8.66 -18.75 -6.40
N SER A 190 7.92 -19.04 -7.48
CA SER A 190 8.47 -19.20 -8.83
C SER A 190 8.83 -17.87 -9.47
N PHE A 191 8.12 -16.81 -9.09
CA PHE A 191 8.36 -15.45 -9.55
C PHE A 191 8.56 -14.50 -8.37
N PRO A 192 9.69 -14.63 -7.64
CA PRO A 192 9.98 -13.74 -6.53
C PRO A 192 10.14 -12.29 -7.00
N VAL A 193 10.04 -11.33 -6.08
CA VAL A 193 10.49 -9.97 -6.37
C VAL A 193 12.01 -9.97 -6.41
N VAL A 194 12.58 -9.60 -7.55
CA VAL A 194 14.04 -9.51 -7.69
C VAL A 194 14.50 -8.06 -7.58
N VAL A 195 15.34 -7.79 -6.57
CA VAL A 195 15.88 -6.47 -6.28
C VAL A 195 17.33 -6.38 -6.76
N PHE A 196 17.59 -5.44 -7.65
CA PHE A 196 18.88 -5.18 -8.28
C PHE A 196 19.47 -3.86 -7.85
N HIS A 197 20.75 -3.87 -7.51
CA HIS A 197 21.50 -2.66 -7.23
C HIS A 197 22.73 -2.59 -8.11
N ARG A 198 22.78 -1.60 -9.00
CA ARG A 198 23.96 -1.36 -9.83
C ARG A 198 24.97 -0.54 -9.02
N ASN A 199 26.24 -0.96 -9.04
CA ASN A 199 27.43 -0.21 -8.59
C ASN A 199 27.96 -0.41 -7.16
N THR A 200 27.87 -1.58 -6.54
CA THR A 200 28.64 -1.80 -5.29
C THR A 200 29.34 -3.14 -5.22
N THR A 201 30.67 -3.09 -5.18
CA THR A 201 31.53 -4.07 -4.51
C THR A 201 31.28 -3.94 -2.99
N GLY A 202 30.17 -4.46 -2.46
CA GLY A 202 29.80 -4.25 -1.05
C GLY A 202 28.47 -4.87 -0.60
N GLN A 203 28.16 -4.70 0.69
CA GLN A 203 27.07 -5.37 1.42
C GLN A 203 25.68 -4.75 1.17
N PHE A 204 25.01 -5.07 0.08
CA PHE A 204 23.76 -4.41 -0.30
C PHE A 204 22.63 -4.52 0.75
N PHE A 205 22.40 -5.73 1.26
CA PHE A 205 21.22 -6.01 2.09
C PHE A 205 21.22 -5.31 3.46
N PRO A 206 22.32 -5.30 4.24
CA PRO A 206 22.46 -4.47 5.44
C PRO A 206 22.16 -2.98 5.20
N TYR A 207 22.71 -2.42 4.12
CA TYR A 207 22.45 -1.01 3.76
C TYR A 207 21.01 -0.78 3.35
N PHE A 208 20.42 -1.71 2.60
CA PHE A 208 18.99 -1.66 2.25
C PHE A 208 18.14 -1.63 3.53
N VAL A 209 18.36 -2.55 4.47
CA VAL A 209 17.58 -2.59 5.72
C VAL A 209 17.75 -1.28 6.51
N ALA A 210 18.98 -0.81 6.71
CA ALA A 210 19.26 0.40 7.47
C ALA A 210 18.71 1.68 6.79
N ALA A 211 18.88 1.81 5.47
CA ALA A 211 18.48 3.02 4.75
C ALA A 211 16.96 3.14 4.60
N ASN A 212 16.24 2.02 4.59
CA ASN A 212 14.77 1.99 4.57
C ASN A 212 14.13 2.18 5.97
N TYR A 213 14.91 2.23 7.06
CA TYR A 213 14.43 2.27 8.45
C TYR A 213 14.94 3.50 9.26
N ALA A 214 14.93 4.70 8.69
CA ALA A 214 15.75 5.82 9.20
C ALA A 214 15.42 6.42 10.60
N LYS A 215 16.52 6.85 11.24
CA LYS A 215 16.81 7.98 12.18
C LYS A 215 16.07 8.14 13.51
N PHE A 216 14.83 7.68 13.69
CA PHE A 216 14.06 7.98 14.91
C PHE A 216 13.92 6.78 15.86
N SER A 217 14.49 6.94 17.08
CA SER A 217 14.74 6.00 18.21
C SER A 217 13.68 4.96 18.68
N LYS A 218 12.86 4.35 17.82
CA LYS A 218 11.85 3.34 18.23
C LYS A 218 11.96 2.02 17.46
N ILE A 219 11.20 1.00 17.91
CA ILE A 219 11.11 -0.33 17.27
C ILE A 219 10.17 -0.23 16.05
N GLY A 220 10.51 -0.92 14.97
CA GLY A 220 9.65 -1.02 13.79
C GLY A 220 9.93 -2.28 13.01
N LEU A 221 8.98 -2.58 12.12
CA LEU A 221 8.85 -3.88 11.49
C LEU A 221 9.21 -3.78 10.01
N LEU A 222 10.19 -4.58 9.61
CA LEU A 222 10.50 -4.88 8.23
C LEU A 222 10.06 -6.32 7.94
N THR A 223 9.20 -6.53 6.94
CA THR A 223 8.80 -7.88 6.52
C THR A 223 9.12 -8.10 5.05
N MET A 224 9.74 -9.23 4.72
CA MET A 224 9.95 -9.64 3.33
C MET A 224 9.50 -11.09 3.09
N SER A 225 8.85 -11.33 1.94
CA SER A 225 8.39 -12.65 1.52
C SER A 225 8.62 -12.90 0.03
N ASN A 226 9.26 -14.01 -0.33
CA ASN A 226 9.57 -14.38 -1.73
C ASN A 226 10.32 -13.24 -2.47
N VAL A 227 11.49 -12.86 -1.93
CA VAL A 227 12.33 -11.78 -2.46
C VAL A 227 13.74 -12.33 -2.72
N THR A 228 14.34 -11.95 -3.85
CA THR A 228 15.70 -12.32 -4.23
C THR A 228 16.54 -11.07 -4.44
N PHE A 229 17.75 -11.05 -3.86
CA PHE A 229 18.72 -9.97 -4.02
C PHE A 229 19.86 -10.42 -4.93
N ALA A 230 20.18 -9.63 -5.96
CA ALA A 230 21.18 -10.01 -6.96
C ALA A 230 22.03 -8.84 -7.46
N SER A 231 23.32 -9.10 -7.71
CA SER A 231 24.31 -8.11 -8.13
C SER A 231 24.35 -7.92 -9.66
N HIS A 232 24.06 -8.99 -10.40
CA HIS A 232 23.99 -9.01 -11.85
C HIS A 232 22.87 -9.96 -12.31
N ILE A 233 22.31 -9.65 -13.49
CA ILE A 233 21.41 -10.55 -14.23
C ILE A 233 22.09 -10.82 -15.55
N SER A 234 22.28 -12.10 -15.84
CA SER A 234 22.63 -12.55 -17.18
C SER A 234 21.55 -13.49 -17.70
N ASN A 235 21.39 -13.53 -19.02
CA ASN A 235 20.63 -14.60 -19.67
C ASN A 235 21.66 -15.56 -20.28
N ILE A 236 21.73 -16.77 -19.75
CA ILE A 236 22.63 -17.82 -20.23
C ILE A 236 21.75 -18.95 -20.75
N ALA A 237 21.85 -19.26 -22.04
CA ALA A 237 21.09 -20.34 -22.69
C ALA A 237 19.55 -20.26 -22.54
N GLY A 238 18.99 -19.06 -22.38
CA GLY A 238 17.55 -18.85 -22.21
C GLY A 238 17.07 -18.94 -20.76
N GLU A 239 17.97 -19.24 -19.82
CA GLU A 239 17.72 -19.15 -18.39
C GLU A 239 18.21 -17.81 -17.86
N THR A 240 17.38 -17.17 -17.04
CA THR A 240 17.79 -15.99 -16.28
C THR A 240 18.62 -16.43 -15.10
N VAL A 241 19.90 -16.08 -15.13
CA VAL A 241 20.87 -16.38 -14.07
C VAL A 241 21.07 -15.12 -13.23
N TYR A 242 20.85 -15.27 -11.94
CA TYR A 242 21.07 -14.23 -10.95
C TYR A 242 22.44 -14.41 -10.32
N GLU A 243 23.34 -13.46 -10.53
CA GLU A 243 24.63 -13.52 -9.84
C GLU A 243 24.44 -13.11 -8.37
N PRO A 244 24.94 -13.95 -7.44
CA PRO A 244 24.90 -13.68 -6.01
C PRO A 244 25.42 -12.31 -5.62
N MET A 245 24.93 -11.76 -4.50
CA MET A 245 25.56 -10.60 -3.88
C MET A 245 26.66 -11.07 -2.90
N PRO A 246 27.91 -10.59 -3.05
CA PRO A 246 29.05 -11.30 -2.47
C PRO A 246 29.09 -11.31 -0.94
N HIS A 247 28.49 -10.34 -0.22
CA HIS A 247 28.62 -10.29 1.25
C HIS A 247 27.39 -9.75 1.99
N ILE A 248 26.94 -10.47 3.02
CA ILE A 248 26.20 -9.90 4.15
C ILE A 248 27.23 -9.64 5.25
N ARG A 249 27.35 -8.40 5.69
CA ARG A 249 28.08 -8.08 6.91
C ARG A 249 27.40 -6.84 7.51
N LEU A 250 27.00 -6.90 8.78
CA LEU A 250 26.11 -5.91 9.39
C LEU A 250 26.95 -4.98 10.27
N ASP A 251 27.97 -4.37 9.69
CA ASP A 251 28.91 -3.49 10.42
C ASP A 251 28.29 -2.12 10.76
N THR A 252 27.19 -1.77 10.09
CA THR A 252 26.54 -0.47 10.28
C THR A 252 25.34 -0.64 11.21
N PRO A 253 25.41 -0.21 12.48
CA PRO A 253 24.23 -0.16 13.32
C PRO A 253 23.17 0.74 12.69
N PRO A 254 21.88 0.35 12.69
CA PRO A 254 20.82 1.25 12.28
C PRO A 254 20.91 2.51 13.14
N VAL A 255 21.00 3.67 12.49
CA VAL A 255 21.06 4.95 13.19
C VAL A 255 19.67 5.21 13.76
N GLY A 256 19.47 4.88 15.04
CA GLY A 256 18.29 5.32 15.82
C GLY A 256 17.17 4.29 16.02
N GLY A 257 17.44 3.09 16.52
CA GLY A 257 16.38 2.19 17.02
C GLY A 257 16.73 0.71 16.91
N ALA A 258 15.85 -0.16 17.43
CA ALA A 258 15.94 -1.61 17.24
C ALA A 258 15.05 -2.05 16.09
N VAL A 259 15.55 -2.88 15.17
CA VAL A 259 14.78 -3.37 14.01
C VAL A 259 14.32 -4.79 14.28
N LEU A 260 13.01 -5.03 14.17
CA LEU A 260 12.46 -6.37 14.06
C LEU A 260 12.28 -6.69 12.58
N ALA A 261 13.05 -7.64 12.07
CA ALA A 261 12.99 -8.02 10.67
C ALA A 261 12.53 -9.48 10.54
N VAL A 262 11.43 -9.68 9.80
CA VAL A 262 10.80 -10.98 9.57
C VAL A 262 10.99 -11.37 8.11
N PHE A 263 11.64 -12.51 7.88
CA PHE A 263 11.97 -12.99 6.54
C PHE A 263 11.37 -14.38 6.30
N ASN A 264 10.67 -14.51 5.17
CA ASN A 264 10.08 -15.76 4.71
C ASN A 264 10.48 -16.02 3.26
N ASN A 265 11.09 -17.17 2.96
CA ASN A 265 11.52 -17.53 1.59
C ASN A 265 12.29 -16.40 0.88
N VAL A 266 13.28 -15.81 1.55
CA VAL A 266 14.14 -14.78 0.96
C VAL A 266 15.46 -15.44 0.57
N ASP A 267 15.70 -15.52 -0.74
CA ASP A 267 16.94 -16.08 -1.27
C ASP A 267 18.01 -15.00 -1.34
N MET A 268 19.04 -15.19 -0.52
CA MET A 268 20.25 -14.37 -0.49
C MET A 268 21.42 -15.25 -0.88
N HIS A 269 21.82 -15.21 -2.14
CA HIS A 269 23.00 -15.93 -2.56
C HIS A 269 24.23 -15.17 -2.06
N CYS A 270 24.96 -15.76 -1.11
CA CYS A 270 26.20 -15.24 -0.55
C CYS A 270 27.36 -16.08 -1.06
N GLU A 271 28.42 -15.46 -1.58
CA GLU A 271 29.69 -16.16 -1.73
C GLU A 271 30.37 -16.22 -0.35
N GLN A 272 30.37 -17.41 0.24
CA GLN A 272 31.07 -17.68 1.50
C GLN A 272 32.58 -17.73 1.26
N LEU A 273 33.22 -16.57 1.15
CA LEU A 273 34.67 -16.44 1.31
C LEU A 273 34.97 -16.12 2.78
N SER A 274 35.01 -17.18 3.59
CA SER A 274 35.62 -17.29 4.94
C SER A 274 35.15 -16.32 6.05
N ASN A 275 34.15 -16.73 6.84
CA ASN A 275 34.20 -17.09 8.28
C ASN A 275 32.76 -17.20 8.84
N PRO A 276 32.47 -18.10 9.80
CA PRO A 276 31.13 -18.31 10.33
C PRO A 276 30.80 -17.24 11.37
N GLY A 277 30.14 -16.17 10.94
CA GLY A 277 29.73 -15.12 11.86
C GLY A 277 28.96 -14.01 11.16
N VAL A 278 27.64 -14.16 11.08
CA VAL A 278 26.77 -13.00 10.88
C VAL A 278 26.74 -12.26 12.21
N GLU A 279 27.62 -11.29 12.41
CA GLU A 279 27.54 -10.38 13.56
C GLU A 279 26.46 -9.34 13.29
N LEU A 280 25.32 -9.45 13.96
CA LEU A 280 24.27 -8.42 13.96
C LEU A 280 24.77 -7.21 14.76
N ALA A 281 24.60 -6.01 14.21
CA ALA A 281 24.79 -4.80 14.99
C ALA A 281 23.86 -4.77 16.22
N THR A 282 24.33 -4.18 17.32
CA THR A 282 23.57 -4.03 18.57
C THR A 282 22.18 -3.43 18.30
N GLY A 283 21.11 -4.17 18.61
CA GLY A 283 19.71 -3.75 18.42
C GLY A 283 19.01 -4.32 17.19
N CYS A 284 19.69 -5.06 16.31
CA CYS A 284 19.07 -5.79 15.20
C CYS A 284 18.71 -7.21 15.61
N TYR A 285 17.48 -7.66 15.31
CA TYR A 285 17.06 -9.05 15.48
C TYR A 285 16.62 -9.62 14.14
N LEU A 286 17.30 -10.67 13.68
CA LEU A 286 16.96 -11.42 12.48
C LEU A 286 16.08 -12.62 12.84
N ILE A 287 14.80 -12.60 12.46
CA ILE A 287 13.93 -13.77 12.55
C ILE A 287 13.73 -14.32 11.13
N SER A 288 14.57 -15.29 10.77
CA SER A 288 14.42 -16.07 9.54
C SER A 288 13.52 -17.27 9.80
N LYS A 289 12.48 -17.43 8.99
CA LYS A 289 11.60 -18.61 9.00
C LYS A 289 11.87 -19.47 7.77
N VAL A 290 13.13 -19.84 7.54
CA VAL A 290 13.50 -20.82 6.51
C VAL A 290 13.70 -22.17 7.18
N THR A 291 13.02 -23.20 6.69
CA THR A 291 13.30 -24.60 7.02
C THR A 291 14.72 -24.94 6.57
N GLY A 292 15.72 -24.77 7.46
CA GLY A 292 17.09 -25.25 7.23
C GLY A 292 18.24 -24.29 7.55
N LEU A 293 18.02 -23.02 7.90
CA LEU A 293 19.09 -22.13 8.37
C LEU A 293 19.03 -21.98 9.89
N ASN A 294 20.04 -22.52 10.56
CA ASN A 294 20.20 -22.45 12.01
C ASN A 294 20.17 -20.99 12.49
N HIS A 295 19.28 -20.70 13.44
CA HIS A 295 19.22 -19.44 14.17
C HIS A 295 20.59 -19.15 14.80
N ILE A 296 21.20 -18.01 14.47
CA ILE A 296 22.34 -17.47 15.22
C ILE A 296 21.78 -16.38 16.13
N ALA A 297 21.70 -16.69 17.43
CA ALA A 297 21.43 -15.69 18.45
C ALA A 297 22.58 -14.67 18.49
N PRO A 298 22.32 -13.39 18.82
CA PRO A 298 23.39 -12.42 18.99
C PRO A 298 24.38 -12.91 20.07
N PRO A 299 25.69 -12.66 19.92
CA PRO A 299 26.65 -13.02 20.95
C PRO A 299 26.29 -12.32 22.25
N VAL A 300 26.13 -13.10 23.32
CA VAL A 300 25.99 -12.59 24.68
C VAL A 300 27.25 -11.78 24.96
N ALA A 301 27.08 -10.49 25.26
CA ALA A 301 28.20 -9.65 25.67
C ALA A 301 28.90 -10.32 26.86
N ALA A 302 30.15 -10.74 26.67
CA ALA A 302 30.98 -11.19 27.77
C ALA A 302 31.20 -9.98 28.68
N SER A 303 30.57 -9.99 29.85
CA SER A 303 30.89 -9.08 30.94
C SER A 303 32.29 -9.45 31.46
N SER A 304 33.27 -8.58 31.21
CA SER A 304 34.51 -8.49 31.98
C SER A 304 34.45 -7.27 32.87
#